data_AF-A0A924BXX2-F1
#
_entry.id   AF-A0A924BXX2-F1
#
_cell.length_a   1.000
_cell.length_b   1.000
_cell.length_c   1.000
_cell.angle_alpha   90.00
_cell.angle_beta   90.00
_cell.angle_gamma   90.00
#
_symmetry.space_group_name_H-M   'P 1'
#
loop_
_entity.id
_entity.type
_entity.pdbx_description
1 polymer ?
#
loop_
_entity_poly.entity_id
_entity_poly.type
_entity_poly.pdbx_seq_one_letter_code
_entity_poly.pdbx_strand_id
1 'polypeptide(L)'
;PLTYDEKATKNWKEETPNLMQQLIIVLKSITDFTSVNIEHITKNWMTNNEIGMGKIMQPFRLSIVGALKGPHLFDIAEVIGKEETIARIEKAITKL
;
A
#
# COMPACT_ATOMS: atom_id res chain seq x y z
N PRO A 1 -8.72 1.24 -7.29
CA PRO A 1 -9.08 2.40 -8.14
C PRO A 1 -9.36 1.95 -9.60
N LEU A 2 -10.10 2.77 -10.37
CA LEU A 2 -10.37 2.51 -11.79
C LEU A 2 -9.23 3.01 -12.69
N THR A 3 -8.67 4.17 -12.36
CA THR A 3 -7.56 4.83 -13.06
C THR A 3 -6.47 5.23 -12.05
N TYR A 4 -5.25 5.46 -12.56
CA TYR A 4 -4.13 5.99 -11.80
C TYR A 4 -3.75 7.35 -12.38
N ASP A 5 -3.47 8.32 -11.51
CA ASP A 5 -2.95 9.63 -11.91
C ASP A 5 -1.58 9.46 -12.58
N GLU A 6 -1.48 9.80 -13.86
CA GLU A 6 -0.27 9.66 -14.68
C GLU A 6 0.95 10.37 -14.09
N LYS A 7 0.76 11.45 -13.32
CA LYS A 7 1.89 12.12 -12.65
C LYS A 7 2.36 11.34 -11.43
N ALA A 8 1.44 10.63 -10.77
CA ALA A 8 1.72 9.82 -9.59
C ALA A 8 2.41 8.49 -9.92
N THR A 9 2.21 7.95 -11.13
CA THR A 9 2.88 6.70 -11.57
C THR A 9 4.40 6.84 -11.59
N LYS A 10 4.95 8.05 -11.68
CA LYS A 10 6.40 8.31 -11.54
C LYS A 10 6.99 7.84 -10.21
N ASN A 11 6.17 7.66 -9.18
CA ASN A 11 6.58 7.14 -7.87
C ASN A 11 6.53 5.61 -7.80
N TRP A 12 5.98 4.96 -8.82
CA TRP A 12 6.16 3.53 -9.05
C TRP A 12 7.51 3.31 -9.71
N LYS A 13 8.45 2.71 -8.97
CA LYS A 13 9.82 2.44 -9.41
C LYS A 13 9.98 0.96 -9.74
N GLU A 14 11.12 0.60 -10.31
CA GLU A 14 11.42 -0.78 -10.69
C GLU A 14 11.37 -1.75 -9.50
N GLU A 15 11.78 -1.30 -8.30
CA GLU A 15 11.70 -2.14 -7.10
C GLU A 15 10.29 -2.21 -6.47
N THR A 16 9.38 -1.32 -6.88
CA THR A 16 8.07 -1.16 -6.23
C THR A 16 7.21 -2.43 -6.29
N PRO A 17 7.10 -3.16 -7.43
CA PRO A 17 6.33 -4.39 -7.49
C PRO A 17 6.74 -5.42 -6.43
N ASN A 18 8.05 -5.61 -6.23
CA ASN A 18 8.56 -6.56 -5.23
C ASN A 18 8.21 -6.12 -3.80
N LEU A 19 8.38 -4.83 -3.49
CA LEU A 19 8.00 -4.29 -2.19
C LEU A 19 6.49 -4.39 -1.92
N MET A 20 5.66 -4.21 -2.95
CA MET A 20 4.21 -4.36 -2.85
C MET A 20 3.79 -5.82 -2.64
N GLN A 21 4.49 -6.79 -3.23
CA GLN A 21 4.28 -8.22 -2.94
C GLN A 21 4.62 -8.54 -1.47
N GLN A 22 5.71 -7.99 -0.95
CA GLN A 22 6.07 -8.17 0.47
C GLN A 22 5.02 -7.52 1.38
N LEU A 23 4.55 -6.32 1.04
CA LEU A 23 3.48 -5.64 1.78
C LEU A 23 2.19 -6.49 1.80
N ILE A 24 1.82 -7.15 0.70
CA ILE A 24 0.67 -8.06 0.67
C ILE A 24 0.82 -9.18 1.70
N ILE A 25 2.02 -9.77 1.82
CA ILE A 25 2.29 -10.84 2.81
C ILE A 25 2.10 -10.29 4.23
N VAL A 26 2.59 -9.07 4.50
CA VAL A 26 2.39 -8.40 5.79
C VAL A 26 0.90 -8.15 6.05
N LEU A 27 0.17 -7.57 5.10
CA LEU A 27 -1.27 -7.28 5.26
C LEU A 27 -2.11 -8.55 5.47
N LYS A 28 -1.72 -9.67 4.85
CA LYS A 28 -2.37 -10.97 5.04
C LYS A 28 -2.21 -11.52 6.46
N SER A 29 -1.12 -11.20 7.16
CA SER A 29 -0.87 -11.69 8.52
C SER A 29 -1.65 -10.91 9.60
N ILE A 30 -2.15 -9.72 9.27
CA ILE A 30 -2.89 -8.86 10.21
C ILE A 30 -4.28 -9.45 10.45
N THR A 31 -4.57 -9.97 11.65
CA THR A 31 -5.91 -10.50 11.96
C THR A 31 -6.91 -9.39 12.21
N ASP A 32 -6.57 -8.43 13.08
CA ASP A 32 -7.39 -7.25 13.36
C ASP A 32 -7.03 -6.09 12.41
N PHE A 33 -7.84 -5.89 11.37
CA PHE A 33 -7.57 -4.98 10.25
C PHE A 33 -8.04 -3.54 10.50
N THR A 34 -7.80 -3.02 11.71
CA THR A 34 -8.03 -1.61 12.08
C THR A 34 -6.90 -0.72 11.60
N SER A 35 -7.17 0.57 11.34
CA SER A 35 -6.19 1.54 10.86
C SER A 35 -4.92 1.58 11.73
N VAL A 36 -5.10 1.59 13.06
CA VAL A 36 -4.01 1.59 14.03
C VAL A 36 -3.11 0.36 13.89
N ASN A 37 -3.69 -0.82 13.72
CA ASN A 37 -2.92 -2.06 13.59
C ASN A 37 -2.23 -2.17 12.22
N ILE A 38 -2.92 -1.79 11.14
CA ILE A 38 -2.31 -1.76 9.81
C ILE A 38 -1.10 -0.83 9.82
N GLU A 39 -1.26 0.37 10.38
CA GLU A 39 -0.18 1.34 10.50
C GLU A 39 1.00 0.80 11.32
N HIS A 40 0.72 0.30 12.53
CA HIS A 40 1.74 -0.19 13.44
C HIS A 40 2.55 -1.34 12.84
N ILE A 41 1.86 -2.36 12.32
CA ILE A 41 2.51 -3.55 11.74
C ILE A 41 3.29 -3.19 10.47
N THR A 42 2.71 -2.36 9.60
CA THR A 42 3.39 -1.93 8.36
C THR A 42 4.64 -1.11 8.69
N LYS A 43 4.56 -0.17 9.63
CA LYS A 43 5.72 0.63 10.05
C LYS A 43 6.81 -0.20 10.71
N ASN A 44 6.45 -1.11 11.62
CA ASN A 44 7.42 -2.00 12.24
C ASN A 44 8.12 -2.90 11.21
N TRP A 45 7.36 -3.46 10.25
CA TRP A 45 7.93 -4.24 9.16
C TRP A 45 8.93 -3.42 8.33
N MET A 46 8.58 -2.18 7.96
CA MET A 46 9.51 -1.29 7.24
C MET A 46 10.78 -1.02 8.04
N THR A 47 10.65 -0.70 9.32
CA THR A 47 11.80 -0.44 10.20
C THR A 47 12.71 -1.66 10.32
N ASN A 48 12.15 -2.85 10.56
CA ASN A 48 12.91 -4.08 10.73
C ASN A 48 13.64 -4.54 9.46
N ASN A 49 13.17 -4.10 8.29
CA ASN A 49 13.79 -4.42 6.98
C ASN A 49 14.56 -3.23 6.38
N GLU A 50 14.76 -2.16 7.16
CA GLU A 50 15.47 -0.94 6.73
C GLU A 50 14.88 -0.30 5.46
N ILE A 51 13.56 -0.44 5.27
CA ILE A 51 12.84 0.06 4.10
C ILE A 51 12.43 1.51 4.34
N GLY A 52 12.90 2.42 3.49
CA GLY A 52 12.51 3.83 3.55
C GLY A 52 11.01 4.03 3.33
N MET A 53 10.36 4.80 4.22
CA MET A 53 8.90 5.00 4.25
C MET A 53 8.32 5.48 2.90
N GLY A 54 9.04 6.33 2.16
CA GLY A 54 8.61 6.81 0.84
C GLY A 54 8.45 5.69 -0.21
N LYS A 55 9.23 4.60 -0.10
CA LYS A 55 9.18 3.45 -1.02
C LYS A 55 7.93 2.60 -0.83
N ILE A 56 7.24 2.73 0.30
CA ILE A 56 6.02 1.97 0.62
C ILE A 56 4.80 2.88 0.62
N MET A 57 4.84 3.98 1.36
CA MET A 57 3.63 4.79 1.59
C MET A 57 3.06 5.42 0.31
N GLN A 58 3.92 5.90 -0.59
CA GLN A 58 3.46 6.49 -1.85
C GLN A 58 2.91 5.43 -2.81
N PRO A 59 3.61 4.32 -3.11
CA PRO A 59 3.05 3.22 -3.89
C PRO A 59 1.81 2.57 -3.28
N PHE A 60 1.77 2.40 -1.95
CA PHE A 60 0.60 1.83 -1.28
C PHE A 60 -0.61 2.75 -1.43
N ARG A 61 -0.45 4.06 -1.22
CA ARG A 61 -1.51 5.04 -1.47
C ARG A 61 -1.96 5.03 -2.92
N LEU A 62 -1.01 5.03 -3.86
CA LEU A 62 -1.32 4.99 -5.29
C LEU A 62 -2.11 3.73 -5.63
N SER A 63 -1.72 2.57 -5.09
CA SER A 63 -2.39 1.29 -5.28
C SER A 63 -3.87 1.35 -4.89
N ILE A 64 -4.19 1.91 -3.72
CA ILE A 64 -5.57 1.87 -3.20
C ILE A 64 -6.43 3.05 -3.66
N VAL A 65 -5.85 4.25 -3.78
CA VAL A 65 -6.56 5.50 -4.08
C VAL A 65 -6.51 5.84 -5.56
N GLY A 66 -5.44 5.49 -6.26
CA GLY A 66 -5.18 5.93 -7.65
C GLY A 66 -4.53 7.32 -7.74
N ALA A 67 -4.30 8.00 -6.61
CA ALA A 67 -3.64 9.30 -6.53
C ALA A 67 -2.87 9.43 -5.20
N LEU A 68 -1.96 10.40 -5.09
CA LEU A 68 -1.10 10.59 -3.90
C LEU A 68 -1.67 11.57 -2.87
N LYS A 69 -2.98 11.85 -2.97
CA LYS A 69 -3.71 12.78 -2.10
C LYS A 69 -4.84 12.06 -1.37
N GLY A 70 -5.52 12.78 -0.48
CA GLY A 70 -6.68 12.27 0.25
C GLY A 70 -6.40 12.04 1.73
N PRO A 71 -7.36 11.44 2.46
CA PRO A 71 -7.31 11.28 3.90
C PRO A 71 -6.21 10.29 4.33
N HIS A 72 -6.15 9.99 5.63
CA HIS A 72 -5.16 9.09 6.19
C HIS A 72 -5.19 7.71 5.51
N LEU A 73 -4.01 7.18 5.16
CA LEU A 73 -3.89 6.01 4.28
C LEU A 73 -4.50 4.74 4.90
N PHE A 74 -4.20 4.53 6.18
CA PHE A 74 -4.60 3.33 6.90
C PHE A 74 -6.10 3.33 7.23
N ASP A 75 -6.69 4.51 7.42
CA ASP A 75 -8.15 4.66 7.56
C ASP A 75 -8.87 4.22 6.29
N ILE A 76 -8.32 4.57 5.11
CA ILE A 76 -8.87 4.11 3.82
C ILE A 76 -8.78 2.58 3.72
N ALA A 77 -7.64 2.01 4.09
CA ALA A 77 -7.43 0.56 4.05
C ALA A 77 -8.40 -0.19 4.98
N GLU A 78 -8.62 0.32 6.19
CA GLU A 78 -9.62 -0.21 7.13
C GLU A 78 -11.03 -0.13 6.52
N VAL A 79 -11.43 1.02 5.99
CA VAL A 79 -12.78 1.25 5.43
C VAL A 79 -13.07 0.32 4.24
N ILE A 80 -12.10 0.09 3.35
CA ILE A 80 -12.30 -0.79 2.19
C ILE A 80 -12.10 -2.27 2.53
N GLY A 81 -11.48 -2.58 3.67
CA GLY A 81 -11.20 -3.93 4.12
C GLY A 81 -9.94 -4.54 3.51
N LYS A 82 -9.52 -5.67 4.09
CA LYS A 82 -8.27 -6.37 3.77
C LYS A 82 -8.23 -6.91 2.35
N GLU A 83 -9.28 -7.62 1.95
CA GLU A 83 -9.35 -8.31 0.67
C GLU A 83 -9.29 -7.31 -0.49
N GLU A 84 -10.07 -6.23 -0.41
CA GLU A 84 -10.06 -5.16 -1.42
C GLU A 84 -8.74 -4.39 -1.43
N THR A 85 -8.15 -4.15 -0.26
CA THR A 85 -6.81 -3.54 -0.15
C THR A 85 -5.78 -4.36 -0.92
N ILE A 86 -5.72 -5.67 -0.67
CA ILE A 86 -4.79 -6.59 -1.34
C ILE A 86 -5.07 -6.64 -2.85
N ALA A 87 -6.33 -6.82 -3.25
CA ALA A 87 -6.72 -6.89 -4.66
C ALA A 87 -6.32 -5.61 -5.44
N ARG A 88 -6.40 -4.44 -4.80
CA ARG A 88 -5.95 -3.18 -5.41
C ARG A 88 -4.44 -3.07 -5.54
N ILE A 89 -3.68 -3.62 -4.59
CA ILE A 89 -2.21 -3.69 -4.68
C ILE A 89 -1.81 -4.65 -5.81
N GLU A 90 -2.42 -5.84 -5.89
CA GLU A 90 -2.18 -6.81 -6.96
C GLU A 90 -2.51 -6.21 -8.35
N LYS A 91 -3.62 -5.46 -8.45
CA LYS A 91 -3.96 -4.72 -9.67
C LYS A 91 -2.92 -3.65 -10.01
N ALA A 92 -2.35 -2.96 -9.03
CA ALA A 92 -1.32 -1.96 -9.28
C ALA A 92 -0.02 -2.61 -9.79
N ILE A 93 0.40 -3.74 -9.19
CA ILE A 93 1.55 -4.53 -9.64
C ILE A 93 1.45 -4.96 -11.11
N THR A 94 0.23 -5.25 -11.60
CA THR A 94 0.02 -5.69 -12.99
C THR A 94 -0.15 -4.55 -13.98
N LYS A 95 -0.42 -3.32 -13.51
CA LYS A 95 -0.78 -2.18 -14.37
C LYS A 95 0.25 -1.04 -14.39
N LEU A 96 1.14 -0.96 -13.40
CA LEU A 96 2.13 0.09 -13.21
C LEU A 96 3.54 -0.51 -13.24
#